data_AF-A0AB37UBP3-F1
#
_entry.id   AF-A0AB37UBP3-F1
#
_cell.length_a   1.000
_cell.length_b   1.000
_cell.length_c   1.000
_cell.angle_alpha   90.00
_cell.angle_beta   90.00
_cell.angle_gamma   90.00
#
_symmetry.space_group_name_H-M   'P 1'
#
loop_
_entity.id
_entity.type
_entity.pdbx_description
1 polymer ?
#
loop_
_entity_poly.entity_id
_entity_poly.type
_entity_poly.pdbx_seq_one_letter_code
_entity_poly.pdbx_strand_id
1 'polypeptide(L)' 'MVSEEYQKGYIWGVYVKPSYRRQGVATKLMKEAMIYLKEIGCTRAVLHASDTGKLLYSSLGYAQSNEMVLSLT' A
#
# COMPACT_ATOMS: atom_id res chain seq x y z
N MET A 1 -18.01 -23.15 2.25
CA MET A 1 -16.75 -22.63 1.69
C MET A 1 -16.51 -21.30 2.38
N VAL A 2 -15.50 -21.23 3.25
CA VAL A 2 -15.20 -20.03 4.05
C VAL A 2 -14.86 -18.91 3.07
N SER A 3 -15.63 -17.83 3.07
CA SER A 3 -15.22 -16.60 2.39
C SER A 3 -13.92 -16.14 3.04
N GLU A 4 -12.81 -16.04 2.30
CA GLU A 4 -11.67 -15.30 2.82
C GLU A 4 -12.19 -13.90 3.20
N GLU A 5 -12.11 -13.55 4.48
CA GLU A 5 -12.45 -12.21 4.94
C GLU A 5 -11.66 -11.22 4.10
N TYR A 6 -12.38 -10.37 3.36
CA TYR A 6 -11.79 -9.31 2.56
C TYR A 6 -11.28 -8.23 3.52
N GLN A 7 -10.10 -8.44 4.09
CA GLN A 7 -9.50 -7.51 5.03
C GLN A 7 -8.48 -6.64 4.29
N LYS A 8 -8.88 -5.39 4.07
CA LYS A 8 -8.17 -4.42 3.25
C LYS A 8 -7.34 -3.48 4.12
N GLY A 9 -6.02 -3.60 4.02
CA GLY A 9 -5.09 -2.65 4.62
C GLY A 9 -4.96 -1.38 3.78
N TYR A 10 -4.94 -0.23 4.42
CA TYR A 10 -4.81 1.07 3.74
C TYR A 10 -3.51 1.75 4.19
N ILE A 11 -2.64 2.10 3.25
CA ILE A 11 -1.40 2.82 3.52
C ILE A 11 -1.59 4.28 3.09
N TRP A 12 -1.45 5.20 4.05
CA TRP A 12 -1.65 6.64 3.86
C TRP A 12 -0.41 7.44 4.27
N GLY A 13 -0.28 8.64 3.73
CA GLY A 13 0.63 9.65 4.27
C GLY A 13 2.12 9.36 4.09
N VAL A 14 2.51 8.50 3.14
CA VAL A 14 3.92 8.18 2.90
C VAL A 14 4.65 9.42 2.39
N TYR A 15 5.65 9.87 3.16
CA TYR A 15 6.46 11.04 2.84
C TYR A 15 7.94 10.79 3.10
N VAL A 16 8.78 11.31 2.21
CA VAL A 16 10.24 11.37 2.39
C VAL A 16 10.71 12.78 2.07
N LYS A 17 11.38 13.42 3.04
CA LYS A 17 11.98 14.74 2.90
C LYS A 17 12.91 14.76 1.67
N PRO A 18 12.92 15.82 0.83
CA PRO A 18 13.68 15.85 -0.42
C PRO A 18 15.15 15.43 -0.30
N SER A 19 15.84 15.85 0.76
CA SER A 19 17.25 15.53 1.03
C SER A 19 17.53 14.05 1.28
N TYR A 20 16.49 13.23 1.53
CA TYR A 20 16.58 11.80 1.79
C TYR A 20 15.96 10.94 0.68
N ARG A 21 15.56 11.55 -0.44
CA ARG A 21 14.99 10.81 -1.58
C ARG A 21 16.08 10.04 -2.33
N ARG A 22 15.67 9.03 -3.11
CA ARG A 22 16.54 8.13 -3.90
C ARG A 22 17.53 7.29 -3.08
N GLN A 23 17.34 7.23 -1.76
CA GLN A 23 18.12 6.39 -0.83
C GLN A 23 17.35 5.13 -0.37
N GLY A 24 16.26 4.78 -1.05
CA GLY A 24 15.45 3.59 -0.71
C GLY A 24 14.54 3.73 0.52
N VAL A 25 14.48 4.90 1.18
CA VAL A 25 13.67 5.13 2.40
C VAL A 25 12.20 4.77 2.18
N ALA A 26 11.56 5.30 1.13
CA ALA A 26 10.15 5.02 0.85
C ALA A 26 9.91 3.53 0.55
N THR A 27 10.83 2.88 -0.17
CA THR A 27 10.78 1.44 -0.44
C THR A 27 10.82 0.63 0.85
N LYS A 28 11.69 1.00 1.80
CA LYS A 28 11.77 0.32 3.09
C LYS A 28 10.47 0.50 3.87
N LEU A 29 9.97 1.73 4.00
CA LEU A 29 8.70 2.02 4.68
C LEU A 29 7.54 1.19 4.10
N MET A 30 7.42 1.12 2.77
CA MET A 30 6.36 0.36 2.12
C MET A 30 6.50 -1.15 2.37
N LYS A 31 7.72 -1.69 2.35
CA LYS A 31 7.95 -3.12 2.64
C LYS A 31 7.55 -3.49 4.06
N GLU A 32 7.97 -2.70 5.04
CA GLU A 32 7.58 -2.91 6.45
C GLU A 32 6.06 -2.81 6.62
N ALA A 33 5.42 -1.82 5.99
CA ALA A 33 3.96 -1.70 6.03
C ALA A 33 3.25 -2.92 5.41
N MET A 34 3.73 -3.43 4.27
CA MET A 34 3.15 -4.63 3.65
C MET A 34 3.37 -5.89 4.51
N ILE A 35 4.51 -6.02 5.17
CA ILE A 35 4.78 -7.12 6.11
C ILE A 35 3.77 -7.06 7.26
N TYR A 36 3.66 -5.90 7.91
CA TYR A 36 2.72 -5.70 9.00
C TYR A 36 1.27 -5.99 8.58
N LEU A 37 0.84 -5.47 7.42
CA LEU A 37 -0.51 -5.73 6.92
C LEU A 37 -0.78 -7.23 6.75
N LYS A 38 0.19 -8.01 6.25
CA LYS A 38 0.07 -9.47 6.14
C LYS A 38 -0.02 -10.12 7.52
N GLU A 39 0.79 -9.69 8.48
CA GLU A 39 0.81 -10.23 9.85
C GLU A 39 -0.53 -10.04 10.57
N ILE A 40 -1.25 -8.95 10.30
CA ILE A 40 -2.58 -8.69 10.87
C ILE A 40 -3.73 -9.28 10.03
N GLY A 41 -3.44 -10.14 9.05
CA GLY A 41 -4.45 -10.85 8.27
C GLY A 41 -4.99 -10.11 7.04
N CYS A 42 -4.43 -8.95 6.66
CA CYS A 42 -4.89 -8.26 5.46
C CYS A 42 -4.52 -9.05 4.19
N THR A 43 -5.53 -9.26 3.34
CA THR A 43 -5.39 -9.96 2.05
C THR A 43 -5.12 -9.01 0.90
N ARG A 44 -5.31 -7.70 1.11
CA ARG A 44 -4.98 -6.63 0.15
C ARG A 44 -4.40 -5.40 0.83
N ALA A 45 -3.50 -4.72 0.13
CA ALA A 45 -3.02 -3.39 0.50
C ALA A 45 -3.41 -2.38 -0.57
N VAL A 46 -3.95 -1.23 -0.16
CA VAL A 46 -4.33 -0.15 -1.06
C VAL A 46 -3.72 1.18 -0.64
N LEU A 47 -3.57 2.06 -1.63
CA LEU A 47 -3.10 3.42 -1.44
C LEU A 47 -3.60 4.29 -2.60
N HIS A 48 -3.57 5.60 -2.40
CA HIS A 48 -3.78 6.57 -3.47
C HIS A 48 -2.45 7.23 -3.79
N ALA A 49 -1.88 6.86 -4.95
CA ALA A 49 -0.57 7.31 -5.35
C ALA A 49 -0.60 8.78 -5.79
N SER A 50 0.34 9.58 -5.28
CA SER A 50 0.69 10.86 -5.92
C SER A 50 1.43 10.59 -7.25
N ASP A 51 1.45 11.57 -8.16
CA ASP A 51 2.16 11.42 -9.45
C ASP A 51 3.63 11.02 -9.27
N THR A 52 4.29 11.59 -8.25
CA THR A 52 5.69 11.26 -7.93
C THR A 52 5.87 9.88 -7.31
N GLY A 53 4.82 9.32 -6.69
CA GLY A 53 4.85 8.01 -6.05
C GLY A 53 4.53 6.84 -6.99
N LYS A 54 3.84 7.08 -8.12
CA LYS A 54 3.39 6.04 -9.05
C LYS A 54 4.50 5.03 -9.42
N LEU A 55 5.66 5.52 -9.84
CA LEU A 55 6.79 4.67 -10.22
C LEU A 55 7.31 3.78 -9.09
N LEU A 56 7.30 4.28 -7.85
CA LEU A 56 7.68 3.50 -6.67
C LEU A 56 6.66 2.39 -6.42
N TYR A 57 5.38 2.70 -6.43
CA TYR A 57 4.35 1.70 -6.12
C TYR A 57 4.30 0.62 -7.19
N SER A 58 4.39 0.97 -8.47
CA SER A 58 4.46 0.00 -9.56
C SER A 58 5.68 -0.91 -9.45
N SER A 59 6.85 -0.40 -9.03
CA SER A 59 8.04 -1.24 -8.83
C SER A 59 7.93 -2.19 -7.63
N LEU A 60 6.99 -1.92 -6.71
CA LEU A 60 6.65 -2.78 -5.58
C LEU A 60 5.49 -3.76 -5.89
N GLY A 61 5.00 -3.78 -7.13
CA GLY A 61 3.93 -4.67 -7.55
C GLY A 61 2.51 -4.12 -7.35
N TYR A 62 2.35 -2.85 -6.96
CA TYR A 62 1.04 -2.22 -6.98
C TYR A 62 0.60 -1.99 -8.43
N ALA A 63 -0.59 -2.48 -8.76
CA ALA A 63 -1.27 -2.16 -10.00
C ALA A 63 -2.22 -0.98 -9.79
N GLN A 64 -2.40 -0.15 -10.83
CA GLN A 64 -3.44 0.88 -10.82
C GLN A 64 -4.82 0.23 -10.79
N SER A 65 -5.74 0.81 -10.03
CA SER A 65 -7.15 0.39 -9.96
C SER A 65 -8.07 1.61 -10.04
N ASN A 66 -9.38 1.35 -10.19
CA ASN A 66 -10.42 2.38 -10.24
C ASN A 66 -11.37 2.26 -9.02
N GLU A 67 -10.79 2.16 -7.82
CA GLU A 67 -11.48 1.52 -6.68
C GLU A 67 -12.56 2.38 -6.01
N MET A 68 -13.77 1.83 -5.88
CA MET A 68 -14.82 2.25 -4.94
C MET A 68 -15.27 1.02 -4.15
N VAL A 69 -15.31 1.09 -2.83
CA VAL A 69 -15.54 -0.07 -1.96
C VAL A 69 -16.56 0.26 -0.87
N LEU A 70 -17.56 -0.59 -0.68
CA LEU A 70 -18.61 -0.47 0.33
C LEU A 70 -18.83 -1.83 1.01
N SER A 71 -18.67 -1.90 2.35
CA SER A 71 -19.14 -3.02 3.17
C SER A 71 -20.12 -2.50 4.22
N LEU A 72 -21.32 -3.07 4.27
CA LEU A 72 -22.49 -2.59 5.03
C LEU A 72 -22.93 -3.55 6.15
N THR A 73 -22.14 -4.58 6.37
CA THR A 73 -22.36 -5.64 7.35
C THR A 73 -21.43 -5.46 8.52
#